data_AF-A0A3C0NNU4-F1
#
_entry.id   AF-A0A3C0NNU4-F1
#
_cell.length_a   1.000
_cell.length_b   1.000
_cell.length_c   1.000
_cell.angle_alpha   90.00
_cell.angle_beta   90.00
_cell.angle_gamma   90.00
#
_symmetry.space_group_name_H-M   'P 1'
#
loop_
_entity.id
_entity.type
_entity.pdbx_description
1 polymer ?
#
loop_
_entity_poly.entity_id
_entity_poly.type
_entity_poly.pdbx_seq_one_letter_code
_entity_poly.pdbx_strand_id
1 'polypeptide(L)'
;MDFSELYASRIIGEGLTFDDVLLVPAESDVLPADVDLSTYLTNKVRLNIPVMSAAMDTVTEYRMAIAIAREGGIGVIHKNMSIDMQAEQVDLVKRSENGVITNPFSLTPDKTLGDAEALMAKYRISGVPVVDEEEKLVGIITNRDMKFEK
;
A
#
# COMPACT_ATOMS: atom_id res chain seq x y z
N MET A 1 -42.71 10.99 37.02
CA MET A 1 -41.57 10.20 36.52
C MET A 1 -40.35 10.66 37.30
N ASP A 2 -39.80 9.76 38.11
CA ASP A 2 -38.65 10.05 38.95
C ASP A 2 -37.40 10.20 38.08
N PHE A 3 -36.74 11.35 38.15
CA PHE A 3 -35.51 11.59 37.40
C PHE A 3 -34.38 10.66 37.85
N SER A 4 -34.44 10.12 39.07
CA SER A 4 -33.48 9.15 39.62
C SER A 4 -33.39 7.87 38.78
N GLU A 5 -34.54 7.30 38.38
CA GLU A 5 -34.59 6.09 37.55
C GLU A 5 -34.00 6.32 36.15
N LEU A 6 -34.14 7.54 35.60
CA LEU A 6 -33.67 7.88 34.25
C LEU A 6 -32.14 8.06 34.16
N TYR A 7 -31.48 8.41 35.26
CA TYR A 7 -30.03 8.51 35.34
C TYR A 7 -29.36 7.19 35.78
N ALA A 8 -30.06 6.37 36.59
CA ALA A 8 -29.58 5.04 36.96
C ALA A 8 -29.40 4.11 35.74
N SER A 9 -30.23 4.27 34.71
CA SER A 9 -30.12 3.51 33.46
C SER A 9 -29.05 4.02 32.48
N ARG A 10 -28.28 5.08 32.81
CA ARG A 10 -27.22 5.61 31.92
C ARG A 10 -25.92 4.82 32.01
N ILE A 11 -25.64 4.19 33.15
CA ILE A 11 -24.43 3.39 33.34
C ILE A 11 -24.79 1.93 33.03
N ILE A 12 -24.50 1.53 31.79
CA ILE A 12 -24.84 0.21 31.24
C ILE A 12 -23.82 -0.89 31.57
N GLY A 13 -22.67 -0.53 32.12
CA GLY A 13 -21.63 -1.48 32.52
C GLY A 13 -20.26 -0.82 32.68
N GLU A 14 -19.27 -1.66 32.96
CA GLU A 14 -17.86 -1.27 33.04
C GLU A 14 -17.16 -1.54 31.70
N GLY A 15 -16.29 -0.63 31.28
CA GLY A 15 -15.44 -0.79 30.11
C GLY A 15 -13.98 -0.91 30.54
N LEU A 16 -13.25 -1.84 29.94
CA LEU A 16 -11.82 -2.04 30.19
C LEU A 16 -11.02 -1.53 28.99
N THR A 17 -9.89 -0.87 29.25
CA THR A 17 -8.86 -0.50 28.25
C THR A 17 -7.61 -1.37 28.42
N PHE A 18 -6.58 -1.12 27.60
CA PHE A 18 -5.35 -1.92 27.56
C PHE A 18 -4.63 -1.97 28.92
N ASP A 19 -4.53 -0.84 29.62
CA ASP A 19 -3.80 -0.74 30.89
C ASP A 19 -4.55 -1.37 32.08
N ASP A 20 -5.83 -1.74 31.90
CA ASP A 20 -6.63 -2.35 32.96
C ASP A 20 -6.40 -3.87 33.07
N VAL A 21 -5.74 -4.50 32.10
CA VAL A 21 -5.66 -5.96 31.98
C VAL A 21 -4.24 -6.45 31.67
N LEU A 22 -3.96 -7.69 32.06
CA LEU A 22 -2.76 -8.44 31.69
C LEU A 22 -3.15 -9.79 31.10
N LEU A 23 -2.34 -10.28 30.15
CA LEU A 23 -2.45 -11.65 29.66
C LEU A 23 -1.93 -12.61 30.73
N VAL A 24 -2.76 -13.56 31.14
CA VAL A 24 -2.36 -14.63 32.07
C VAL A 24 -1.50 -15.64 31.30
N PRO A 25 -0.26 -15.92 31.72
CA PRO A 25 0.56 -16.94 31.08
C PRO A 25 -0.11 -18.32 31.15
N ALA A 26 0.04 -19.10 30.07
CA ALA A 26 -0.44 -20.48 29.98
C ALA A 26 0.69 -21.41 29.54
N GLU A 27 0.47 -22.72 29.72
CA GLU A 27 1.36 -23.74 29.15
C GLU A 27 1.44 -23.59 27.62
N SER A 28 2.64 -23.72 27.05
CA SER A 28 2.89 -23.53 25.62
C SER A 28 3.92 -24.52 25.13
N ASP A 29 3.56 -25.28 24.10
CA ASP A 29 4.46 -26.15 23.35
C ASP A 29 5.00 -25.49 22.07
N VAL A 30 4.64 -24.23 21.81
CA VAL A 30 5.10 -23.46 20.64
C VAL A 30 6.21 -22.49 21.01
N LEU A 31 7.24 -22.40 20.17
CA LEU A 31 8.28 -21.40 20.29
C LEU A 31 7.83 -20.09 19.62
N PRO A 32 8.24 -18.91 20.11
CA PRO A 32 7.85 -17.63 19.52
C PRO A 32 8.17 -17.48 18.02
N ALA A 33 9.22 -18.14 17.53
CA ALA A 33 9.62 -18.11 16.12
C ALA A 33 8.71 -18.95 15.20
N ASP A 34 7.93 -19.88 15.77
CA ASP A 34 7.08 -20.81 15.02
C ASP A 34 5.60 -20.38 15.01
N VAL A 35 5.29 -19.21 15.59
CA VAL A 35 3.92 -18.66 15.66
C VAL A 35 3.51 -18.11 14.28
N ASP A 36 2.35 -18.54 13.78
CA ASP A 36 1.73 -17.97 12.59
C ASP A 36 1.05 -16.64 12.94
N LEU A 37 1.53 -15.54 12.34
CA LEU A 37 0.98 -14.19 12.50
C LEU A 37 -0.06 -13.85 11.43
N SER A 38 -0.32 -14.75 10.48
CA SER A 38 -1.22 -14.47 9.38
C SER A 38 -2.66 -14.31 9.85
N THR A 39 -3.38 -13.39 9.21
CA THR A 39 -4.76 -13.06 9.60
C THR A 39 -5.59 -12.64 8.39
N TYR A 40 -6.91 -12.60 8.54
CA TYR A 40 -7.82 -12.11 7.53
C TYR A 40 -8.39 -10.76 7.96
N LEU A 41 -8.09 -9.71 7.19
CA LEU A 41 -8.72 -8.41 7.37
C LEU A 41 -10.17 -8.44 6.87
N THR A 42 -10.41 -9.14 5.77
CA THR A 42 -11.73 -9.43 5.23
C THR A 42 -11.75 -10.86 4.70
N ASN A 43 -12.93 -11.35 4.29
CA ASN A 43 -13.08 -12.68 3.67
C ASN A 43 -12.19 -12.90 2.42
N LYS A 44 -11.67 -11.83 1.81
CA LYS A 44 -10.85 -11.89 0.58
C LYS A 44 -9.41 -11.39 0.77
N VAL A 45 -9.10 -10.77 1.91
CA VAL A 45 -7.80 -10.11 2.13
C VAL A 45 -7.11 -10.78 3.30
N ARG A 46 -6.10 -11.60 2.98
CA ARG A 46 -5.19 -12.21 3.95
C ARG A 46 -3.94 -11.35 4.09
N LEU A 47 -3.49 -11.15 5.32
CA LEU A 47 -2.25 -10.47 5.70
C LEU A 47 -1.29 -11.51 6.31
N ASN A 48 0.01 -11.28 6.16
CA ASN A 48 1.03 -12.12 6.80
C ASN A 48 1.30 -11.69 8.24
N ILE A 49 1.02 -10.42 8.57
CA ILE A 49 1.06 -9.89 9.94
C ILE A 49 -0.22 -9.08 10.24
N PRO A 50 -0.69 -9.02 11.49
CA PRO A 50 -1.92 -8.32 11.85
C PRO A 50 -1.67 -6.81 12.06
N VAL A 51 -1.00 -6.17 11.10
CA VAL A 51 -0.59 -4.76 11.18
C VAL A 51 -1.17 -3.96 10.02
N MET A 52 -1.79 -2.84 10.34
CA MET A 52 -2.38 -1.91 9.39
C MET A 52 -2.04 -0.47 9.78
N SER A 53 -1.59 0.36 8.82
CA SER A 53 -1.38 1.78 9.11
C SER A 53 -2.66 2.60 9.06
N ALA A 54 -2.69 3.65 9.89
CA ALA A 54 -3.80 4.57 9.96
C ALA A 54 -3.94 5.40 8.66
N ALA A 55 -5.18 5.65 8.26
CA ALA A 55 -5.54 6.46 7.10
C ALA A 55 -5.40 7.98 7.37
N MET A 56 -4.21 8.42 7.75
CA MET A 56 -3.87 9.80 8.13
C MET A 56 -2.83 10.37 7.18
N ASP A 57 -2.93 11.67 6.88
CA ASP A 57 -2.02 12.38 5.97
C ASP A 57 -0.57 12.40 6.45
N THR A 58 -0.37 12.44 7.77
CA THR A 58 0.96 12.38 8.39
C THR A 58 1.51 10.96 8.55
N VAL A 59 0.73 9.93 8.20
CA VAL A 59 1.09 8.53 8.43
C VAL A 59 1.23 7.76 7.13
N THR A 60 0.22 7.78 6.25
CA THR A 60 0.13 6.82 5.16
C THR A 60 -0.12 7.45 3.79
N GLU A 61 0.97 7.69 3.08
CA GLU A 61 1.03 7.86 1.62
C GLU A 61 1.63 6.60 0.95
N TYR A 62 1.84 6.63 -0.36
CA TYR A 62 2.33 5.50 -1.16
C TYR A 62 3.59 4.84 -0.58
N ARG A 63 4.52 5.64 -0.04
CA ARG A 63 5.79 5.14 0.53
C ARG A 63 5.55 4.22 1.73
N MET A 64 4.67 4.64 2.66
CA MET A 64 4.35 3.85 3.84
C MET A 64 3.54 2.61 3.46
N ALA A 65 2.59 2.75 2.54
CA ALA A 65 1.79 1.63 2.06
C ALA A 65 2.64 0.54 1.40
N ILE A 66 3.64 0.92 0.60
CA ILE A 66 4.63 -0.02 0.02
C ILE A 66 5.46 -0.67 1.13
N ALA A 67 5.97 0.10 2.09
CA ALA A 67 6.82 -0.41 3.15
C ALA A 67 6.09 -1.45 4.01
N ILE A 68 4.88 -1.15 4.48
CA ILE A 68 4.09 -2.06 5.31
C ILE A 68 3.66 -3.29 4.53
N ALA A 69 3.30 -3.15 3.25
CA ALA A 69 2.97 -4.29 2.41
C ALA A 69 4.15 -5.26 2.24
N ARG A 70 5.39 -4.75 2.14
CA ARG A 70 6.61 -5.57 2.10
C ARG A 70 6.87 -6.34 3.39
N GLU A 71 6.55 -5.73 4.54
CA GLU A 71 6.59 -6.42 5.84
C GLU A 71 5.40 -7.38 6.03
N GLY A 72 4.47 -7.44 5.08
CA GLY A 72 3.33 -8.37 5.10
C GLY A 72 2.03 -7.84 5.70
N GLY A 73 2.00 -6.55 6.06
CA GLY A 73 0.80 -5.84 6.53
C GLY A 73 0.03 -5.15 5.41
N ILE A 74 -0.78 -4.15 5.77
CA ILE A 74 -1.49 -3.31 4.79
C ILE A 74 -1.45 -1.81 5.13
N GLY A 75 -1.26 -0.96 4.12
CA GLY A 75 -1.38 0.48 4.29
C GLY A 75 -2.69 1.03 3.74
N VAL A 76 -3.33 1.92 4.49
CA VAL A 76 -4.54 2.64 4.04
C VAL A 76 -4.18 4.08 3.66
N ILE A 77 -4.22 4.40 2.36
CA ILE A 77 -3.96 5.75 1.88
C ILE A 77 -5.04 6.72 2.41
N HIS A 78 -4.62 7.81 3.03
CA HIS A 78 -5.53 8.82 3.54
C HIS A 78 -6.34 9.52 2.43
N LYS A 79 -7.41 10.23 2.80
CA LYS A 79 -8.31 10.93 1.87
C LYS A 79 -8.16 12.45 1.84
N ASN A 80 -7.10 12.99 2.46
CA ASN A 80 -6.85 14.43 2.53
C ASN A 80 -6.10 14.91 1.27
N MET A 81 -6.65 14.59 0.09
CA MET A 81 -6.14 14.95 -1.23
C MET A 81 -7.27 14.82 -2.27
N SER A 82 -7.06 15.24 -3.51
CA SER A 82 -8.06 15.01 -4.57
C SER A 82 -8.20 13.52 -4.89
N ILE A 83 -9.33 13.17 -5.52
CA ILE A 83 -9.59 11.79 -5.98
C ILE A 83 -8.47 11.32 -6.94
N ASP A 84 -8.05 12.19 -7.86
CA ASP A 84 -6.98 11.89 -8.82
C ASP A 84 -5.64 11.62 -8.13
N MET A 85 -5.29 12.43 -7.14
CA MET A 85 -4.07 12.23 -6.36
C MET A 85 -4.13 10.93 -5.56
N GLN A 86 -5.26 10.61 -4.93
CA GLN A 86 -5.41 9.36 -4.19
C GLN A 86 -5.31 8.15 -5.13
N ALA A 87 -5.88 8.23 -6.33
CA ALA A 87 -5.74 7.19 -7.34
C ALA A 87 -4.29 7.01 -7.79
N GLU A 88 -3.54 8.10 -7.98
CA GLU A 88 -2.11 8.05 -8.31
C GLU A 88 -1.28 7.39 -7.18
N GLN A 89 -1.57 7.70 -5.91
CA GLN A 89 -0.94 7.04 -4.77
C GLN A 89 -1.16 5.53 -4.79
N VAL A 90 -2.39 5.08 -5.08
CA VAL A 90 -2.73 3.65 -5.20
C VAL A 90 -2.01 3.02 -6.39
N ASP A 91 -1.97 3.69 -7.55
CA ASP A 91 -1.28 3.21 -8.75
C ASP A 91 0.22 2.99 -8.48
N LEU A 92 0.87 3.92 -7.79
CA LEU A 92 2.27 3.79 -7.37
C LEU A 92 2.50 2.56 -6.47
N VAL A 93 1.61 2.29 -5.50
CA VAL A 93 1.70 1.11 -4.63
C VAL A 93 1.56 -0.18 -5.45
N LYS A 94 0.53 -0.26 -6.31
CA LYS A 94 0.25 -1.45 -7.12
C LYS A 94 1.40 -1.78 -8.08
N ARG A 95 2.17 -0.77 -8.50
CA ARG A 95 3.28 -0.95 -9.43
C ARG A 95 4.62 -1.32 -8.80
N SER A 96 4.76 -1.18 -7.49
CA SER A 96 6.06 -1.27 -6.80
C SER A 96 6.80 -2.61 -6.92
N GLU A 97 6.12 -3.73 -7.18
CA GLU A 97 6.78 -5.05 -7.31
C GLU A 97 6.39 -5.83 -8.57
N ASN A 98 5.15 -5.70 -9.07
CA ASN A 98 4.65 -6.46 -10.23
C ASN A 98 3.98 -5.59 -11.30
N GLY A 99 4.25 -4.27 -11.32
CA GLY A 99 3.46 -3.26 -12.04
C GLY A 99 3.41 -3.31 -13.56
N VAL A 100 4.24 -4.10 -14.24
CA VAL A 100 4.42 -4.04 -15.70
C VAL A 100 3.81 -5.25 -16.42
N ILE A 101 3.24 -6.23 -15.70
CA ILE A 101 2.85 -7.52 -16.31
C ILE A 101 1.53 -7.42 -17.10
N THR A 102 0.56 -6.60 -16.69
CA THR A 102 -0.78 -6.58 -17.30
C THR A 102 -1.11 -5.33 -18.12
N ASN A 103 -0.33 -4.24 -17.99
CA ASN A 103 -0.47 -3.05 -18.84
C ASN A 103 0.85 -2.26 -18.86
N PRO A 104 1.85 -2.69 -19.67
CA PRO A 104 3.15 -2.04 -19.71
C PRO A 104 3.01 -0.63 -20.26
N PHE A 105 3.67 0.33 -19.63
CA PHE A 105 3.83 1.63 -20.27
C PHE A 105 4.75 1.46 -21.47
N SER A 106 4.37 2.09 -22.57
CA SER A 106 5.17 2.10 -23.77
C SER A 106 5.25 3.52 -24.32
N LEU A 107 6.30 3.77 -25.09
CA LEU A 107 6.43 4.96 -25.91
C LEU A 107 6.41 4.56 -27.38
N THR A 108 5.99 5.48 -28.23
CA THR A 108 6.14 5.36 -29.67
C THR A 108 7.49 5.92 -30.12
N PRO A 109 8.06 5.48 -31.27
CA PRO A 109 9.40 5.90 -31.72
C PRO A 109 9.54 7.40 -32.01
N ASP A 110 8.42 8.12 -32.18
CA ASP A 110 8.38 9.57 -32.39
C ASP A 110 8.54 10.39 -31.10
N LYS A 111 8.49 9.74 -29.93
CA LYS A 111 8.62 10.41 -28.62
C LYS A 111 10.05 10.79 -28.31
N THR A 112 10.20 11.86 -27.54
CA THR A 112 11.51 12.40 -27.17
C THR A 112 12.13 11.61 -26.01
N LEU A 113 13.44 11.74 -25.85
CA LEU A 113 14.15 11.17 -24.70
C LEU A 113 13.68 11.81 -23.37
N GLY A 114 13.24 13.07 -23.39
CA GLY A 114 12.62 13.71 -22.23
C GLY A 114 11.29 13.06 -21.82
N ASP A 115 10.49 12.57 -22.77
CA ASP A 115 9.27 11.81 -22.47
C ASP A 115 9.61 10.49 -21.77
N ALA A 116 10.66 9.81 -22.23
CA ALA A 116 11.17 8.59 -21.61
C ALA A 116 11.68 8.85 -20.18
N GLU A 117 12.43 9.93 -19.96
CA GLU A 117 12.92 10.31 -18.63
C GLU A 117 11.78 10.63 -17.67
N ALA A 118 10.79 11.43 -18.11
CA ALA A 118 9.63 11.76 -17.30
C ALA A 118 8.86 10.50 -16.88
N LEU A 119 8.71 9.53 -17.78
CA LEU A 119 8.00 8.28 -17.53
C LEU A 119 8.78 7.36 -16.59
N MET A 120 10.10 7.24 -16.78
CA MET A 120 10.99 6.52 -15.87
C MET A 120 11.00 7.13 -14.47
N ALA A 121 11.05 8.46 -14.36
CA ALA A 121 11.04 9.18 -13.09
C ALA A 121 9.69 9.02 -12.35
N LYS A 122 8.58 9.17 -13.08
CA LYS A 122 7.23 9.04 -12.52
C LYS A 122 6.99 7.66 -11.92
N TYR A 123 7.34 6.60 -12.64
CA TYR A 123 7.05 5.23 -12.22
C TYR A 123 8.22 4.52 -11.53
N ARG A 124 9.37 5.20 -11.37
CA ARG A 124 10.61 4.65 -10.79
C ARG A 124 11.04 3.33 -11.47
N ILE A 125 10.93 3.27 -12.79
CA ILE A 125 11.33 2.12 -13.62
C ILE A 125 12.64 2.42 -14.35
N SER A 126 13.42 1.38 -14.64
CA SER A 126 14.73 1.53 -15.28
C SER A 126 14.73 1.38 -16.80
N GLY A 127 13.58 1.10 -17.40
CA GLY A 127 13.44 1.00 -18.83
C GLY A 127 11.99 1.04 -19.29
N VAL A 128 11.81 1.47 -20.53
CA VAL A 128 10.51 1.73 -21.17
C VAL A 128 10.47 0.98 -22.50
N PRO A 129 9.52 0.05 -22.68
CA PRO A 129 9.21 -0.54 -23.98
C PRO A 129 8.87 0.52 -25.04
N VAL A 130 9.34 0.31 -26.26
CA VAL A 130 8.96 1.13 -27.42
C VAL A 130 8.10 0.28 -28.35
N VAL A 131 6.90 0.75 -28.68
CA VAL A 131 5.92 0.07 -29.54
C VAL A 131 5.54 0.93 -30.74
N ASP A 132 5.18 0.32 -31.86
CA ASP A 132 4.63 1.05 -33.01
C ASP A 132 3.13 1.38 -32.83
N GLU A 133 2.51 1.96 -33.87
CA GLU A 133 1.08 2.33 -33.87
C GLU A 133 0.13 1.12 -33.72
N GLU A 134 0.61 -0.10 -34.00
CA GLU A 134 -0.14 -1.35 -33.85
C GLU A 134 0.15 -2.05 -32.50
N GLU A 135 0.74 -1.34 -31.54
CA GLU A 135 1.20 -1.84 -30.24
C GLU A 135 2.25 -2.96 -30.32
N LYS A 136 2.92 -3.13 -31.47
CA LYS A 136 3.97 -4.13 -31.63
C LYS A 136 5.27 -3.61 -31.05
N LEU A 137 5.92 -4.43 -30.20
CA LEU A 137 7.21 -4.11 -29.61
C LEU A 137 8.29 -3.97 -30.70
N VAL A 138 8.85 -2.75 -30.81
CA VAL A 138 9.95 -2.42 -31.73
C VAL A 138 11.27 -2.18 -31.02
N GLY A 139 11.27 -1.98 -29.70
CA GLY A 139 12.50 -1.79 -28.93
C GLY A 139 12.29 -1.57 -27.44
N ILE A 140 13.37 -1.22 -26.75
CA ILE A 140 13.37 -0.82 -25.35
C ILE A 140 14.42 0.28 -25.16
N ILE A 141 14.08 1.30 -24.39
CA ILE A 141 15.03 2.30 -23.92
C ILE A 141 15.25 2.13 -22.42
N THR A 142 16.49 2.24 -21.96
CA THR A 142 16.86 2.05 -20.56
C THR A 142 17.63 3.24 -19.99
N ASN A 143 17.74 3.30 -18.66
CA ASN A 143 18.58 4.27 -17.94
C ASN A 143 20.05 4.26 -18.39
N ARG A 144 20.53 3.18 -19.02
CA ARG A 144 21.89 3.14 -19.59
C ARG A 144 21.97 3.90 -20.89
N ASP A 145 20.95 3.81 -21.74
CA ASP A 145 20.91 4.44 -23.05
C ASP A 145 20.84 5.97 -22.92
N MET A 146 20.12 6.47 -21.90
CA MET A 146 20.03 7.90 -21.57
C MET A 146 21.38 8.56 -21.25
N LYS A 147 22.43 7.80 -20.87
CA LYS A 147 23.75 8.36 -20.53
C LYS A 147 24.61 8.70 -21.75
N PHE A 148 24.18 8.32 -22.95
CA PHE A 148 24.96 8.47 -24.17
C PHE A 148 24.57 9.71 -25.00
N GLU A 149 23.54 10.44 -24.57
CA GLU A 149 23.16 11.73 -25.17
C GLU A 149 23.77 12.89 -24.35
N LYS A 150 24.19 13.96 -25.04
CA LYS A 150 24.74 15.20 -24.45
C LYS A 150 23.77 16.34 -24.60
#